data_AF-A0A183HAE3-F1
#
_entry.id   AF-A0A183HAE3-F1
#
_cell.length_a   1.000
_cell.length_b   1.000
_cell.length_c   1.000
_cell.angle_alpha   90.00
_cell.angle_beta   90.00
_cell.angle_gamma   90.00
#
_symmetry.space_group_name_H-M   'P 1'
#
loop_
_entity.id
_entity.type
_entity.pdbx_description
1 polymer ?
#
loop_
_entity_poly.entity_id
_entity_poly.type
_entity_poly.pdbx_seq_one_letter_code
_entity_poly.pdbx_strand_id
1 'polypeptide(L)' 'MVSAIVEHAYGRLQRERLIWFLNNPNPENFHHFGMVAAPPQGLFLEDVVYDERMFINPVPYHYHSWDEMDKMLCDESF' A
#
# COMPACT_ATOMS: atom_id res chain seq x y z
N MET A 1 -0.32 9.38 2.20
CA MET A 1 -0.14 10.26 1.01
C MET A 1 -1.13 11.43 1.00
N VAL A 2 -2.44 11.20 0.85
CA VAL A 2 -3.46 12.27 0.74
C VAL A 2 -3.33 13.35 1.82
N SER A 3 -3.26 12.96 3.09
CA SER A 3 -3.08 13.88 4.22
C SER A 3 -1.83 14.78 4.09
N ALA A 4 -0.70 14.22 3.64
CA ALA A 4 0.54 14.98 3.44
C ALA A 4 0.44 16.01 2.30
N ILE A 5 -0.28 15.68 1.23
CA ILE A 5 -0.52 16.60 0.11
C ILE A 5 -1.34 17.80 0.59
N VAL A 6 -2.42 17.54 1.34
CA VAL A 6 -3.30 18.57 1.89
C VAL A 6 -2.54 19.48 2.86
N GLU A 7 -1.82 18.90 3.82
CA GLU A 7 -1.05 19.67 4.80
C GLU A 7 0.05 20.51 4.15
N HIS A 8 0.69 20.00 3.08
CA HIS A 8 1.66 20.78 2.32
C HIS A 8 1.01 21.95 1.57
N ALA A 9 -0.16 21.73 0.95
CA ALA A 9 -0.91 22.77 0.24
C ALA A 9 -1.33 23.92 1.17
N TYR A 10 -1.65 23.61 2.43
CA TYR A 10 -1.93 24.60 3.48
C TYR A 10 -0.68 25.20 4.15
N GLY A 11 0.54 24.82 3.72
CA GLY A 11 1.79 25.31 4.29
C GLY A 11 2.14 24.75 5.67
N ARG A 12 1.42 23.73 6.15
CA ARG A 12 1.63 23.09 7.46
C ARG A 12 2.70 22.01 7.42
N LEU A 13 3.01 21.48 6.22
CA LEU A 13 4.07 20.52 5.99
C LEU A 13 5.13 21.11 5.05
N GLN A 14 6.37 21.20 5.52
CA GLN A 14 7.51 21.73 4.75
C GLN A 14 8.05 20.70 3.74
N ARG A 15 8.63 21.18 2.65
CA ARG A 15 9.17 20.35 1.57
C ARG A 15 10.31 19.45 2.04
N GLU A 16 11.17 19.96 2.90
CA GLU A 16 12.32 19.24 3.47
C GLU A 16 11.84 18.01 4.25
N ARG A 17 10.70 18.15 4.94
CA ARG A 17 10.08 17.06 5.69
C ARG A 17 9.45 16.01 4.78
N LEU A 18 8.84 16.42 3.66
CA LEU A 18 8.38 15.47 2.62
C LEU A 18 9.54 14.64 2.08
N ILE A 19 10.68 15.27 1.76
CA ILE A 19 11.89 14.59 1.28
C ILE A 19 12.39 13.61 2.35
N TRP A 20 12.40 14.02 3.62
CA TRP A 20 12.80 13.14 4.71
C TRP A 20 11.91 11.90 4.84
N PHE A 21 10.59 12.04 4.71
CA PHE A 21 9.66 10.90 4.72
C PHE A 21 9.94 9.90 3.59
N LEU A 22 10.21 10.40 2.38
CA LEU A 22 10.53 9.56 1.22
C LEU A 22 11.84 8.78 1.43
N ASN A 23 12.82 9.38 2.12
CA ASN A 23 14.10 8.74 2.42
C ASN A 23 14.03 7.79 3.64
N ASN A 24 12.97 7.85 4.45
CA ASN A 24 12.81 7.06 5.67
C ASN A 24 11.42 6.38 5.68
N PRO A 25 11.20 5.35 4.85
CA PRO A 25 9.87 4.79 4.54
C PRO A 25 9.31 3.86 5.64
N ASN A 26 9.50 4.21 6.91
CA ASN A 26 8.84 3.51 8.02
C ASN A 26 7.45 4.16 8.28
N PRO A 27 6.33 3.41 8.18
CA PRO A 27 4.99 3.92 8.45
C PRO A 27 4.84 4.58 9.83
N GLU A 28 5.56 4.05 10.84
CA GLU A 28 5.53 4.58 12.21
C GLU A 28 6.01 6.03 12.28
N ASN A 29 6.91 6.45 11.38
CA ASN A 29 7.34 7.85 11.32
C ASN A 29 6.14 8.78 11.13
N PHE A 30 5.18 8.38 10.29
CA PHE A 30 3.99 9.18 10.00
C PHE A 30 3.15 9.42 11.27
N HIS A 31 2.98 8.38 12.08
CA HIS A 31 2.25 8.44 13.36
C HIS A 31 3.01 9.24 14.42
N HIS A 32 4.33 9.06 14.53
CA HIS A 32 5.18 9.81 15.46
C HIS A 32 5.15 11.33 15.20
N PHE A 33 5.00 11.74 13.93
CA PHE A 33 4.83 13.14 13.56
C PHE A 33 3.42 13.69 13.77
N GLY A 34 2.52 12.92 14.38
CA GLY A 34 1.14 13.32 14.68
C GLY A 34 0.26 13.43 13.44
N MET A 35 0.69 12.86 12.31
CA MET A 35 -0.12 12.88 11.10
C MET A 35 -1.27 11.90 11.21
N VAL A 36 -2.46 12.37 10.84
CA VAL A 36 -3.67 11.55 10.81
C VAL A 36 -3.90 11.05 9.38
N ALA A 37 -4.32 9.80 9.25
CA ALA A 37 -4.76 9.25 7.98
C ALA A 37 -5.94 10.06 7.43
N ALA A 38 -5.98 10.23 6.11
CA ALA A 38 -7.14 10.86 5.48
C ALA A 38 -8.39 9.99 5.72
N PRO A 39 -9.58 10.59 5.91
CA PRO A 39 -10.81 9.83 6.08
C PRO A 39 -11.08 8.90 4.89
N PRO A 40 -11.44 7.62 5.12
CA PRO A 40 -11.62 6.65 4.05
C PRO A 40 -12.85 6.94 3.17
N GLN A 41 -13.84 7.70 3.67
CA GLN A 41 -15.09 7.97 2.95
C GLN A 41 -14.90 8.82 1.67
N GLY A 42 -13.74 9.46 1.51
CA GLY A 42 -13.38 10.22 0.31
C GLY A 42 -12.51 9.45 -0.69
N LEU A 43 -12.16 8.19 -0.41
CA LEU A 43 -11.31 7.37 -1.27
C LEU A 43 -12.16 6.34 -2.00
N PHE A 44 -12.19 6.44 -3.33
CA PHE A 44 -12.95 5.55 -4.20
C PHE A 44 -12.00 4.81 -5.15
N LEU A 45 -12.27 3.52 -5.37
CA LEU A 45 -11.64 2.77 -6.45
C LEU A 45 -12.34 3.15 -7.75
N GLU A 46 -11.60 3.80 -8.65
CA GLU A 46 -12.15 4.26 -9.93
C GLU A 46 -12.11 3.17 -10.99
N ASP A 47 -10.93 2.65 -11.29
CA ASP A 47 -10.73 1.64 -12.33
C ASP A 47 -9.57 0.70 -11.98
N VAL A 48 -9.59 -0.50 -12.56
CA VAL A 48 -8.54 -1.51 -12.43
C VAL A 48 -8.06 -1.89 -13.83
N VAL A 49 -6.84 -1.49 -14.17
CA VAL A 49 -6.24 -1.78 -15.47
C VAL A 49 -5.46 -3.09 -15.40
N TYR A 50 -5.79 -4.02 -16.31
CA TYR A 50 -5.12 -5.30 -16.47
C TYR A 50 -4.30 -5.31 -17.76
N ASP A 51 -3.17 -6.03 -17.76
CA ASP A 51 -2.39 -6.28 -18.99
C ASP A 51 -3.23 -7.17 -19.92
N GLU A 52 -3.33 -6.82 -21.21
CA GLU A 52 -4.06 -7.60 -22.22
C GLU A 52 -3.63 -9.08 -22.25
N ARG A 53 -2.36 -9.37 -21.95
CA ARG A 53 -1.81 -10.73 -21.87
C ARG A 53 -2.53 -11.59 -20.84
N MET A 54 -3.09 -11.00 -19.79
CA MET A 54 -3.86 -11.70 -18.77
C MET A 54 -5.18 -12.25 -19.32
N PHE A 55 -5.67 -11.75 -20.46
CA PHE A 55 -6.87 -12.26 -21.13
C PHE A 55 -6.54 -13.18 -22.32
N ILE A 56 -5.42 -12.94 -23.00
CA ILE A 56 -5.00 -13.71 -24.18
C ILE A 56 -4.33 -15.03 -23.78
N ASN A 57 -3.53 -15.01 -22.70
CA ASN A 57 -2.86 -16.18 -22.14
C ASN A 57 -2.96 -16.14 -20.60
N PRO A 58 -4.16 -16.35 -20.04
CA PRO A 58 -4.36 -16.30 -18.60
C PRO A 58 -3.49 -17.36 -17.93
N VAL A 59 -2.69 -16.94 -16.95
CA VAL A 59 -2.02 -17.89 -16.05
C VAL A 59 -3.11 -18.45 -15.12
N PRO A 60 -3.49 -19.73 -15.24
CA PRO A 60 -4.69 -20.24 -14.58
C PRO A 60 -4.53 -20.32 -13.06
N TYR A 61 -3.28 -20.35 -12.58
CA TYR A 61 -2.95 -20.38 -11.15
C TYR A 61 -1.70 -19.54 -10.92
N HIS A 62 -1.83 -18.51 -10.10
CA HIS A 62 -0.67 -17.79 -9.58
C HIS A 62 -0.32 -18.40 -8.23
N TYR A 63 0.78 -19.14 -8.17
CA TYR A 63 1.34 -19.59 -6.89
C TYR A 63 2.18 -18.48 -6.31
N HIS A 64 1.75 -17.95 -5.17
CA HIS A 64 2.57 -17.10 -4.35
C HIS A 64 3.53 -17.95 -3.52
N SER A 65 4.70 -17.41 -3.18
CA SER A 65 5.69 -18.12 -2.36
C SER A 65 5.20 -18.46 -0.95
N TRP A 66 4.13 -17.81 -0.48
CA TRP A 66 3.49 -18.12 0.81
C TRP A 66 2.42 -19.22 0.73
N ASP A 67 2.00 -19.65 -0.47
CA ASP A 67 1.01 -20.73 -0.63
C ASP A 67 1.59 -22.10 -0.24
N GLU A 68 2.93 -22.24 -0.22
CA GLU A 68 3.59 -23.46 0.27
C GLU A 68 3.57 -23.56 1.80
N MET A 69 3.52 -22.42 2.51
CA MET A 69 3.46 -22.42 3.98
C MET A 69 2.10 -22.91 4.49
N ASP A 70 1.01 -22.56 3.81
CA ASP A 70 -0.34 -23.02 4.17
C ASP A 70 -0.51 -24.54 3.97
N LYS A 71 0.14 -25.13 2.96
CA LYS A 71 0.16 -26.59 2.77
C LYS A 71 0.88 -27.32 3.89
N MET A 72 2.05 -26.81 4.33
CA MET A 72 2.80 -27.43 5.42
C MET A 72 2.06 -27.36 6.76
N LEU A 73 1.32 -26.28 7.04
CA LEU A 73 0.52 -26.14 8.26
C LEU A 73 -0.67 -27.12 8.31
N CYS A 74 -1.26 -27.45 7.16
CA CYS A 74 -2.33 -28.45 7.08
C CYS A 74 -1.82 -29.90 7.24
N ASP A 75 -0.60 -30.19 6.78
CA ASP A 75 -0.03 -31.54 6.83
C ASP A 75 0.52 -31.93 8.22
N GLU A 76 0.85 -30.95 9.09
CA GLU A 76 1.26 -31.22 10.49
C GLU A 76 0.07 -31.40 11.47
N SER A 77 -1.17 -31.41 10.97
CA SER A 77 -2.40 -31.53 11.77
C SER A 77 -2.93 -32.96 11.93
N PHE A 78 -2.13 -34.00 11.61
CA PHE A 78 -2.51 -35.42 11.72
C PHE A 78 -1.58 -36.24 12.63
#